data_AF-A0A496VGT7-F1
#
_entry.id   AF-A0A496VGT7-F1
#
_cell.length_a   1.000
_cell.length_b   1.000
_cell.length_c   1.000
_cell.angle_alpha   90.00
_cell.angle_beta   90.00
_cell.angle_gamma   90.00
#
_symmetry.space_group_name_H-M   'P 1'
#
loop_
_entity.id
_entity.type
_entity.pdbx_description
1 polymer ?
#
loop_
_entity_poly.entity_id
_entity_poly.type
_entity_poly.pdbx_seq_one_letter_code
_entity_poly.pdbx_strand_id
1 'polypeptide(L)'
;MIWFVTILIFCLSISKTNDRLDYFGSTINKAARIQSVASSGEICFSEQIYQDETFMQALKEIGIQDMTRHRVNLKGIDGLQTVYKVVTYLDKMAL
;
A
#
# COMPACT_ATOMS: atom_id res chain seq x y z
N MET A 1 -12.77 -1.82 -19.88
CA MET A 1 -11.55 -2.53 -19.45
C MET A 1 -10.65 -1.51 -18.74
N ILE A 2 -11.20 -0.97 -17.65
CA ILE A 2 -10.79 0.29 -17.03
C ILE A 2 -9.92 -0.07 -15.84
N TRP A 3 -8.61 0.13 -15.99
CA TRP A 3 -7.70 0.73 -15.00
C TRP A 3 -7.74 0.09 -13.59
N PHE A 4 -7.06 -1.02 -13.30
CA PHE A 4 -5.63 -1.11 -12.93
C PHE A 4 -5.08 -0.15 -11.86
N VAL A 5 -5.89 0.69 -11.23
CA VAL A 5 -5.44 1.66 -10.22
C VAL A 5 -5.90 1.25 -8.82
N THR A 6 -5.41 0.12 -8.30
CA THR A 6 -5.12 -0.10 -6.86
C THR A 6 -4.31 -1.39 -6.67
N ILE A 7 -3.32 -1.66 -7.53
CA ILE A 7 -2.44 -2.81 -7.34
C ILE A 7 -1.34 -2.39 -6.39
N LEU A 8 -1.33 -3.04 -5.22
CA LEU A 8 -0.20 -3.28 -4.32
C LEU A 8 0.96 -2.29 -4.49
N ILE A 9 1.11 -1.38 -3.53
CA ILE A 9 2.46 -0.90 -3.23
C ILE A 9 3.26 -2.12 -2.76
N PHE A 10 4.01 -2.66 -3.71
CA PHE A 10 4.75 -3.88 -3.56
C PHE A 10 5.89 -3.66 -2.57
N CYS A 11 5.96 -4.58 -1.63
CA CYS A 11 7.12 -4.98 -0.86
C CYS A 11 8.44 -4.82 -1.65
N LEU A 12 9.20 -3.75 -1.39
CA LEU A 12 10.62 -3.67 -1.73
C LEU A 12 11.45 -3.91 -0.47
N SER A 13 11.40 -5.16 -0.01
CA SER A 13 12.44 -5.69 0.86
C SER A 13 12.55 -7.20 0.60
N ILE A 14 13.56 -7.55 -0.20
CA ILE A 14 14.37 -8.78 -0.20
C ILE A 14 14.41 -9.60 -1.51
N SER A 15 15.62 -9.57 -2.07
CA SER A 15 16.36 -10.45 -2.99
C SER A 15 15.64 -11.28 -4.07
N LYS A 16 15.97 -10.97 -5.32
CA LYS A 16 15.97 -11.87 -6.49
C LYS A 16 16.21 -13.33 -6.12
N THR A 17 15.39 -14.26 -6.63
CA THR A 17 15.84 -15.49 -7.32
C THR A 17 14.67 -16.12 -8.09
N ASN A 18 14.92 -16.43 -9.37
CA ASN A 18 14.23 -17.32 -10.31
C ASN A 18 12.76 -17.08 -10.74
N ASP A 19 12.64 -16.72 -12.03
CA ASP A 19 11.73 -17.11 -13.14
C ASP A 19 10.36 -17.79 -12.94
N ARG A 20 9.84 -17.88 -11.73
CA ARG A 20 8.41 -18.05 -11.49
C ARG A 20 8.11 -17.51 -10.10
N LEU A 21 7.69 -16.25 -10.06
CA LEU A 21 7.51 -15.50 -8.82
C LEU A 21 6.21 -15.93 -8.14
N ASP A 22 6.19 -17.16 -7.62
CA ASP A 22 5.11 -17.63 -6.77
C ASP A 22 5.28 -16.93 -5.40
N TYR A 23 4.59 -15.80 -5.25
CA TYR A 23 4.61 -14.98 -4.05
C TYR A 23 3.93 -15.72 -2.88
N PHE A 24 4.71 -16.39 -2.05
CA PHE A 24 4.27 -16.94 -0.75
C PHE A 24 4.94 -16.20 0.41
N GLY A 25 4.20 -15.91 1.49
CA GLY A 25 4.79 -15.37 2.71
C GLY A 25 3.87 -14.46 3.53
N SER A 26 4.28 -14.22 4.78
CA SER A 26 3.59 -13.31 5.73
C SER A 26 3.44 -11.89 5.17
N THR A 27 4.38 -11.43 4.34
CA THR A 27 4.36 -10.10 3.72
C THR A 27 3.23 -9.94 2.70
N ILE A 28 2.98 -10.94 1.86
CA ILE A 28 1.87 -10.90 0.89
C ILE A 28 0.52 -10.98 1.61
N ASN A 29 0.42 -11.84 2.62
CA ASN A 29 -0.77 -11.92 3.46
C ASN A 29 -1.04 -10.56 4.14
N LYS A 30 0.00 -9.91 4.67
CA LYS A 30 -0.13 -8.58 5.28
C LYS A 30 -0.56 -7.52 4.25
N ALA A 31 0.04 -7.49 3.07
CA ALA A 31 -0.36 -6.55 2.01
C ALA A 31 -1.83 -6.74 1.59
N ALA A 32 -2.28 -7.97 1.39
CA ALA A 32 -3.68 -8.28 1.08
C ALA A 32 -4.64 -7.83 2.19
N ARG A 33 -4.24 -7.95 3.47
CA ARG A 33 -5.05 -7.44 4.59
C ARG A 33 -5.05 -5.92 4.69
N ILE A 34 -3.92 -5.26 4.41
CA ILE A 34 -3.85 -3.79 4.33
C ILE A 34 -4.75 -3.27 3.20
N GLN A 35 -4.77 -3.96 2.05
CA GLN A 35 -5.69 -3.62 0.96
C GLN A 35 -7.15 -3.76 1.40
N SER A 36 -7.49 -4.79 2.18
CA SER A 36 -8.87 -5.01 2.63
C SER A 36 -9.44 -3.89 3.52
N VAL A 37 -8.58 -3.02 4.06
CA VAL A 37 -9.00 -1.84 4.85
C VAL A 37 -8.92 -0.53 4.07
N ALA A 38 -8.46 -0.56 2.81
CA ALA A 38 -8.44 0.60 1.92
C ALA A 38 -9.83 0.85 1.33
N SER A 39 -10.20 2.12 1.18
CA SER A 39 -11.42 2.51 0.45
C SER A 39 -11.12 2.65 -1.04
N SER A 40 -12.17 2.72 -1.86
CA SER A 40 -12.02 3.03 -3.28
C SER A 40 -11.32 4.38 -3.46
N GLY A 41 -10.41 4.49 -4.42
CA GLY A 41 -9.60 5.69 -4.65
C GLY A 41 -8.47 5.90 -3.64
N GLU A 42 -8.32 5.03 -2.64
CA GLU A 42 -7.26 5.14 -1.64
C GLU A 42 -6.07 4.23 -1.94
N ILE A 43 -4.88 4.78 -1.75
CA ILE A 43 -3.64 4.03 -1.61
C ILE A 43 -3.42 3.79 -0.11
N CYS A 44 -3.22 2.53 0.28
CA CYS A 44 -2.97 2.13 1.67
C CYS A 44 -1.68 1.32 1.79
N PHE A 45 -0.81 1.66 2.73
CA PHE A 45 0.49 0.99 2.94
C PHE A 45 0.88 0.92 4.42
N SER A 46 1.86 0.06 4.75
CA SER A 46 2.28 -0.15 6.14
C SER A 46 3.25 0.93 6.64
N GLU A 47 3.45 0.97 7.95
CA GLU A 47 4.52 1.77 8.59
C GLU A 47 5.91 1.52 7.97
N GLN A 48 6.25 0.28 7.63
CA GLN A 48 7.55 -0.01 7.01
C GLN A 48 7.74 0.74 5.68
N ILE A 49 6.68 0.85 4.88
CA ILE A 49 6.71 1.53 3.59
C ILE A 49 6.72 3.05 3.78
N TYR A 50 6.01 3.56 4.80
CA TYR A 50 6.06 4.98 5.16
C TYR A 50 7.47 5.44 5.56
N GLN A 51 8.25 4.55 6.17
CA GLN A 51 9.64 4.83 6.59
C GLN A 51 10.65 4.70 5.44
N ASP A 52 10.24 4.22 4.26
CA ASP A 52 11.10 4.16 3.08
C ASP A 52 11.14 5.54 2.40
N GLU A 53 12.28 6.21 2.52
CA GLU A 53 12.51 7.54 1.95
C GLU A 53 12.34 7.57 0.42
N THR A 54 12.71 6.48 -0.28
CA THR A 54 12.59 6.39 -1.74
C THR A 54 11.13 6.36 -2.15
N PHE A 55 10.33 5.58 -1.44
CA PHE A 55 8.89 5.52 -1.66
C PHE A 55 8.21 6.86 -1.36
N MET A 56 8.56 7.48 -0.23
CA MET A 56 8.03 8.78 0.16
C MET A 56 8.43 9.90 -0.81
N GLN A 57 9.63 9.83 -1.39
CA GLN A 57 10.08 10.75 -2.43
C GLN A 57 9.28 10.57 -3.72
N ALA A 58 9.05 9.32 -4.16
CA ALA A 58 8.23 9.02 -5.33
C ALA A 58 6.79 9.55 -5.17
N LEU A 59 6.19 9.43 -3.98
CA LEU A 59 4.87 10.01 -3.70
C LEU A 59 4.87 11.54 -3.83
N LYS A 60 5.89 12.22 -3.31
CA LYS A 60 6.02 13.69 -3.43
C LYS A 60 6.14 14.13 -4.88
N GLU A 61 6.90 13.39 -5.70
CA GLU A 61 7.09 13.68 -7.13
C GLU A 61 5.78 13.61 -7.93
N ILE A 62 4.85 12.74 -7.54
CA ILE A 62 3.51 12.65 -8.14
C ILE A 62 2.48 13.58 -7.47
N GLY A 63 2.92 14.50 -6.61
CA GLY A 63 2.07 15.50 -5.97
C GLY A 63 1.27 15.00 -4.75
N ILE A 64 1.60 13.83 -4.23
CA ILE A 64 0.99 13.26 -3.02
C ILE A 64 1.81 13.70 -1.80
N GLN A 65 1.22 14.56 -0.98
CA GLN A 65 1.87 15.07 0.23
C GLN A 65 1.04 14.81 1.49
N ASP A 66 -0.28 14.71 1.35
CA ASP A 66 -1.20 14.47 2.46
C ASP A 66 -1.48 12.99 2.63
N MET A 67 -1.20 12.49 3.83
CA MET A 67 -1.49 11.12 4.23
C MET A 67 -1.98 11.06 5.66
N THR A 68 -2.91 10.14 5.91
CA THR A 68 -3.51 9.94 7.21
C THR A 68 -3.01 8.64 7.81
N ARG A 69 -2.57 8.69 9.07
CA ARG A 69 -2.13 7.53 9.83
C ARG A 69 -3.33 6.88 10.53
N HIS A 70 -3.46 5.57 10.38
CA HIS A 70 -4.52 4.77 11.01
C HIS A 70 -3.92 3.60 11.78
N ARG A 71 -4.56 3.26 12.91
CA ARG A 71 -4.29 2.00 13.63
C ARG A 71 -5.46 1.06 13.42
N VAL A 72 -5.20 -0.05 12.73
CA VAL A 72 -6.21 -1.01 12.31
C VAL A 72 -5.90 -2.40 12.86
N ASN A 73 -6.95 -3.14 13.21
CA ASN A 73 -6.80 -4.55 13.52
C ASN A 73 -6.91 -5.36 12.23
N LEU A 74 -5.82 -5.99 11.80
CA LEU A 74 -5.81 -6.79 10.58
C LEU A 74 -6.10 -8.25 10.94
N LYS A 75 -7.13 -8.83 10.32
CA LYS A 75 -7.53 -10.22 10.59
C LYS A 75 -6.35 -11.18 10.41
N GLY A 76 -6.03 -11.92 11.47
CA GLY A 76 -4.95 -12.91 11.49
C GLY A 76 -3.54 -12.33 11.69
N ILE A 77 -3.44 -11.07 12.11
CA ILE A 77 -2.19 -10.46 12.56
C ILE A 77 -2.42 -9.94 13.97
N ASP A 78 -1.57 -10.39 14.90
CA ASP A 78 -1.69 -9.97 16.28
C ASP A 78 -1.29 -8.50 16.46
N GLY A 79 -2.11 -7.79 17.24
CA GLY A 79 -1.89 -6.39 17.60
C GLY A 79 -2.33 -5.38 16.53
N LEU A 80 -2.51 -4.13 16.99
CA LEU A 80 -2.87 -3.02 16.12
C LEU A 80 -1.74 -2.71 15.14
N GLN A 81 -2.05 -2.77 13.86
CA GLN A 81 -1.13 -2.43 12.79
C GLN A 81 -1.28 -0.96 12.42
N THR A 82 -0.16 -0.27 12.25
CA THR A 82 -0.17 1.08 11.69
C THR A 82 -0.16 1.00 10.18
N VAL A 83 -1.11 1.69 9.56
CA VAL A 83 -1.22 1.86 8.11
C VAL A 83 -1.38 3.34 7.78
N TYR A 84 -0.94 3.72 6.59
CA TYR A 84 -1.07 5.07 6.05
C TYR A 84 -1.99 5.02 4.85
N LYS A 85 -2.90 5.99 4.78
CA LYS A 85 -3.85 6.13 3.69
C LYS A 85 -3.66 7.45 2.98
N VAL A 86 -3.68 7.39 1.66
CA VAL A 86 -3.63 8.53 0.75
C VAL A 86 -4.86 8.46 -0.14
N VAL A 87 -5.60 9.57 -0.25
CA VAL A 87 -6.64 9.71 -1.27
C VAL A 87 -5.97 10.08 -2.58
N THR A 88 -6.15 9.28 -3.62
CA THR A 88 -5.67 9.63 -4.95
C THR A 88 -6.70 10.48 -5.67
N TYR A 89 -6.24 11.57 -6.30
CA TYR A 89 -7.09 12.55 -6.98
C TYR A 89 -7.72 12.04 -8.29
N LEU A 90 -7.53 10.76 -8.63
CA LEU A 90 -8.12 10.17 -9.83
C LEU A 90 -9.65 10.13 -9.79
N ASP A 91 -10.28 10.22 -8.62
CA ASP A 91 -11.74 10.38 -8.46
C ASP A 91 -12.24 11.83 -8.53
N LYS A 92 -11.36 12.84 -8.41
CA LYS A 92 -11.78 14.27 -8.49
C LYS A 92 -12.02 14.77 -9.92
N MET A 93 -11.72 13.97 -10.95
CA MET A 93 -11.97 14.32 -12.36
C MET A 93 -13.29 13.73 -12.91
N ALA A 94 -14.10 13.07 -12.07
CA ALA A 94 -15.40 12.51 -12.45
C ALA A 94 -16.60 13.45 -12.17
N LEU A 95 -16.35 14.74 -11.94
CA LEU A 95 -17.37 15.78 -11.70
C LEU A 95 -17.21 16.94 -12.68
#